data_AF-A0A9P4MTK4-F1
#
_entry.id   AF-A0A9P4MTK4-F1
#
_cell.length_a   1.000
_cell.length_b   1.000
_cell.length_c   1.000
_cell.angle_alpha   90.00
_cell.angle_beta   90.00
_cell.angle_gamma   90.00
#
_symmetry.space_group_name_H-M   'P 1'
#
loop_
_entity.id
_entity.type
_entity.pdbx_description
1 polymer ?
#
loop_
_entity_poly.entity_id
_entity_poly.type
_entity_poly.pdbx_seq_one_letter_code
_entity_poly.pdbx_strand_id
1 'polypeptide(L)'
;PPKKKKESWMIQKAAVKEKLGDQAWNPRKKLSPDAMEGIRHLHRTQPEKFTTPILAEYFKVSPEAIRRILKSKWRPSDEEQDERLKRWDKRGERIWSNLVELGVKPPKKWREMGVGRARKGEVPSWKGRWRNRVLVNDSVRDD
;
A
#
# COMPACT_ATOMS: atom_id res chain seq x y z
N PRO A 1 22.49 29.59 -32.08
CA PRO A 1 22.67 29.33 -30.62
C PRO A 1 22.78 27.83 -30.30
N PRO A 2 23.82 27.38 -29.57
CA PRO A 2 23.97 25.96 -29.19
C PRO A 2 22.86 25.54 -28.21
N LYS A 3 22.25 24.36 -28.43
CA LYS A 3 21.20 23.82 -27.55
C LYS A 3 21.80 23.50 -26.19
N LYS A 4 21.31 24.13 -25.12
CA LYS A 4 21.72 23.84 -23.73
C LYS A 4 21.49 22.36 -23.42
N LYS A 5 22.49 21.69 -22.84
CA LYS A 5 22.37 20.31 -22.36
C LYS A 5 21.25 20.25 -21.32
N LYS A 6 20.35 19.28 -21.44
CA LYS A 6 19.29 19.07 -20.45
C LYS A 6 19.92 18.64 -19.13
N GLU A 7 19.58 19.32 -18.06
CA GLU A 7 19.90 18.97 -16.68
C GLU A 7 19.31 17.60 -16.31
N SER A 8 19.95 16.92 -15.35
CA SER A 8 19.62 15.57 -14.92
C SER A 8 18.16 15.39 -14.48
N TRP A 9 17.57 16.36 -13.79
CA TRP A 9 16.17 16.29 -13.33
C TRP A 9 15.17 16.34 -14.50
N MET A 10 15.49 17.04 -15.60
CA MET A 10 14.65 17.07 -16.80
C MET A 10 14.63 15.71 -17.51
N ILE A 11 15.79 15.04 -17.56
CA ILE A 11 15.93 13.69 -18.13
C ILE A 11 15.15 12.68 -17.27
N GLN A 12 15.30 12.74 -15.95
CA GLN A 12 14.56 11.86 -15.04
C GLN A 12 13.05 12.07 -15.13
N LYS A 13 12.58 13.33 -15.17
CA LYS A 13 11.15 13.65 -15.31
C LYS A 13 10.59 13.13 -16.64
N ALA A 14 11.33 13.26 -17.74
CA ALA A 14 10.95 12.71 -19.03
C ALA A 14 10.87 11.18 -19.00
N ALA A 15 11.88 10.51 -18.44
CA ALA A 15 11.92 9.05 -18.30
C ALA A 15 10.78 8.51 -17.41
N VAL A 16 10.44 9.23 -16.33
CA VAL A 16 9.31 8.88 -15.47
C VAL A 16 7.99 9.03 -16.22
N LYS A 17 7.80 10.12 -16.97
CA LYS A 17 6.61 10.34 -17.80
C LYS A 17 6.47 9.26 -18.87
N GLU A 18 7.55 8.88 -19.53
CA GLU A 18 7.55 7.82 -20.54
C GLU A 18 7.14 6.46 -19.94
N LYS A 19 7.69 6.10 -18.77
CA LYS A 19 7.36 4.84 -18.08
C LYS A 19 5.93 4.76 -17.55
N LEU A 20 5.36 5.90 -17.15
CA LEU A 20 4.00 5.98 -16.58
C LEU A 20 2.93 6.29 -17.64
N GLY A 21 3.33 6.84 -18.79
CA GLY A 21 2.40 7.37 -19.78
C GLY A 21 1.51 8.45 -19.15
N ASP A 22 0.20 8.33 -19.39
CA ASP A 22 -0.83 9.20 -18.80
C ASP A 22 -1.30 8.75 -17.41
N GLN A 23 -0.75 7.65 -16.89
CA GLN A 23 -1.15 7.14 -15.58
C GLN A 23 -0.51 7.96 -14.44
N ALA A 24 -1.32 8.30 -13.44
CA ALA A 24 -0.82 8.94 -12.23
C ALA A 24 0.11 8.00 -11.45
N TRP A 25 1.14 8.58 -10.82
CA TRP A 25 2.05 7.83 -9.95
C TRP A 25 1.28 7.14 -8.81
N ASN A 26 1.17 5.81 -8.89
CA ASN A 26 0.47 5.00 -7.91
C ASN A 26 1.36 3.83 -7.43
N PRO A 27 2.15 4.00 -6.37
CA PRO A 27 3.06 2.96 -5.93
C PRO A 27 2.28 1.73 -5.49
N ARG A 28 2.75 0.55 -5.94
CA ARG A 28 2.09 -0.74 -5.71
C ARG A 28 2.12 -1.15 -4.23
N LYS A 29 3.28 -0.96 -3.59
CA LYS A 29 3.51 -1.21 -2.16
C LYS A 29 3.41 0.11 -1.39
N LYS A 30 2.26 0.35 -0.77
CA LYS A 30 2.08 1.46 0.19
C LYS A 30 2.13 0.87 1.60
N LEU A 31 2.79 1.56 2.52
CA LEU A 31 2.73 1.24 3.94
C LEU A 31 1.44 1.84 4.53
N SER A 32 0.84 1.13 5.48
CA SER A 32 -0.27 1.69 6.24
C SER A 32 0.23 2.83 7.13
N PRO A 33 -0.64 3.80 7.48
CA PRO A 33 -0.30 4.85 8.44
C PRO A 33 0.31 4.28 9.74
N ASP A 34 -0.29 3.22 10.26
CA ASP A 34 0.16 2.53 11.46
C ASP A 34 1.53 1.83 11.29
N ALA A 35 1.76 1.17 10.16
CA ALA A 35 3.08 0.57 9.88
C ALA A 35 4.20 1.61 9.86
N MET A 36 3.93 2.84 9.38
CA MET A 36 4.92 3.93 9.43
C MET A 36 5.22 4.36 10.86
N GLU A 37 4.21 4.45 11.73
CA GLU A 37 4.43 4.74 13.16
C GLU A 37 5.17 3.59 13.86
N GLY A 38 4.82 2.34 13.55
CA GLY A 38 5.53 1.15 14.03
C GLY A 38 7.02 1.18 13.67
N ILE A 39 7.37 1.53 12.43
CA ILE A 39 8.77 1.71 12.00
C ILE A 39 9.48 2.76 12.85
N ARG A 40 8.84 3.91 13.09
CA ARG A 40 9.43 4.97 13.94
C ARG A 40 9.58 4.53 15.38
N HIS A 41 8.61 3.78 15.91
CA HIS A 41 8.66 3.27 17.26
C HIS A 41 9.80 2.26 17.44
N LEU A 42 9.91 1.26 16.56
CA LEU A 42 10.97 0.24 16.59
C LEU A 42 12.36 0.86 16.52
N HIS A 43 12.58 1.78 15.58
CA HIS A 43 13.87 2.46 15.45
C HIS A 43 14.19 3.36 16.66
N ARG A 44 13.17 3.91 17.34
CA ARG A 44 13.37 4.72 18.55
C ARG A 44 13.74 3.87 19.76
N THR A 45 13.13 2.69 19.91
CA THR A 45 13.36 1.83 21.08
C THR A 45 14.71 1.11 21.01
N GLN A 46 15.09 0.58 19.84
CA GLN A 46 16.35 -0.14 19.66
C GLN A 46 16.99 0.20 18.29
N PRO A 47 17.63 1.39 18.16
CA PRO A 47 18.21 1.83 16.89
C PRO A 47 19.33 0.91 16.38
N GLU A 48 20.12 0.32 17.28
CA GLU A 48 21.23 -0.60 16.94
C GLU A 48 20.73 -1.91 16.31
N LYS A 49 19.56 -2.41 16.72
CA LYS A 49 18.97 -3.63 16.18
C LYS A 49 18.07 -3.36 14.99
N PHE A 50 17.26 -2.32 15.05
CA PHE A 50 16.34 -1.94 13.98
C PHE A 50 16.96 -0.90 13.07
N THR A 51 18.08 -1.26 12.44
CA THR A 51 18.77 -0.38 11.50
C THR A 51 17.94 -0.20 10.21
N THR A 52 18.23 0.85 9.46
CA THR A 52 17.57 1.13 8.17
C THR A 52 17.54 -0.06 7.20
N PRO A 53 18.64 -0.80 6.94
CA PRO A 53 18.60 -1.94 6.02
C PRO A 53 17.72 -3.09 6.55
N ILE A 54 17.74 -3.36 7.86
CA ILE A 54 16.93 -4.41 8.49
C ILE A 54 15.44 -4.09 8.37
N LEU A 55 15.05 -2.84 8.67
CA LEU A 55 13.68 -2.39 8.50
C LEU A 55 13.23 -2.43 7.04
N ALA A 56 14.10 -2.04 6.10
CA ALA A 56 13.80 -2.09 4.68
C ALA A 56 13.53 -3.52 4.20
N GLU A 57 14.34 -4.48 4.66
CA GLU A 57 14.17 -5.89 4.35
C GLU A 57 12.91 -6.49 4.96
N TYR A 58 12.61 -6.18 6.22
CA TYR A 58 11.43 -6.70 6.92
C TYR A 58 10.14 -6.18 6.28
N PHE A 59 10.05 -4.86 6.06
CA PHE A 59 8.87 -4.23 5.47
C PHE A 59 8.83 -4.34 3.92
N LYS A 60 9.85 -4.95 3.30
CA LYS A 60 9.99 -5.12 1.84
C LYS A 60 9.83 -3.81 1.06
N VAL A 61 10.41 -2.75 1.60
CA VAL A 61 10.44 -1.39 1.03
C VAL A 61 11.88 -0.94 0.80
N SER A 62 12.09 0.08 -0.03
CA SER A 62 13.44 0.61 -0.29
C SER A 62 14.04 1.22 0.99
N PRO A 63 15.36 1.07 1.24
CA PRO A 63 16.06 1.74 2.34
C PRO A 63 15.86 3.26 2.33
N GLU A 64 15.73 3.86 1.15
CA GLU A 64 15.49 5.30 1.01
C GLU A 64 14.09 5.71 1.51
N ALA A 65 13.09 4.83 1.36
CA ALA A 65 11.76 5.07 1.92
C ALA A 65 11.81 5.04 3.46
N ILE A 66 12.52 4.08 4.05
CA ILE A 66 12.73 4.02 5.50
C ILE A 66 13.44 5.28 6.00
N ARG A 67 14.52 5.73 5.34
CA ARG A 67 15.21 6.98 5.68
C ARG A 67 14.27 8.17 5.68
N ARG A 68 13.39 8.29 4.67
CA ARG A 68 12.39 9.37 4.59
C ARG A 68 11.38 9.31 5.73
N ILE A 69 10.91 8.12 6.11
CA ILE A 69 9.98 7.93 7.23
C ILE A 69 10.64 8.34 8.55
N LEU A 70 11.89 7.92 8.78
CA LEU A 70 12.64 8.23 10.00
C LEU A 70 13.07 9.70 10.07
N LYS A 71 13.39 10.33 8.93
CA LYS A 71 13.79 11.75 8.86
C LYS A 71 12.60 12.70 9.02
N SER A 72 11.40 12.29 8.59
CA SER A 72 10.22 13.13 8.68
C SER A 72 9.76 13.32 10.12
N LYS A 73 9.69 14.59 10.56
CA LYS A 73 9.19 14.98 11.89
C LYS A 73 7.69 15.25 11.92
N TRP A 74 7.06 15.34 10.75
CA TRP A 74 5.64 15.68 10.64
C TRP A 74 4.78 14.59 11.30
N ARG A 75 3.80 15.02 12.10
CA ARG A 75 2.79 14.16 12.74
C ARG A 75 1.39 14.72 12.49
N PRO A 76 0.41 13.87 12.14
CA PRO A 76 -0.97 14.30 11.99
C PRO A 76 -1.56 14.71 13.34
N SER A 77 -2.56 15.59 13.32
CA SER A 77 -3.51 15.69 14.44
C SER A 77 -4.40 14.44 14.52
N ASP A 78 -5.14 14.27 15.62
CA ASP A 78 -6.02 13.12 15.80
C ASP A 78 -7.10 13.04 14.69
N GLU A 79 -7.70 14.17 14.33
CA GLU A 79 -8.67 14.26 13.24
C GLU A 79 -8.05 13.89 11.88
N GLU A 80 -6.86 14.42 11.57
CA GLU A 80 -6.16 14.11 10.32
C GLU A 80 -5.75 12.62 10.24
N GLN A 81 -5.42 12.03 11.38
CA GLN A 81 -5.07 10.62 11.50
C GLN A 81 -6.29 9.74 11.20
N ASP A 82 -7.45 10.07 11.77
CA ASP A 82 -8.71 9.39 11.47
C ASP A 82 -9.09 9.49 9.99
N GLU A 83 -8.93 10.67 9.40
CA GLU A 83 -9.15 10.81 7.96
C GLU A 83 -8.19 9.96 7.12
N ARG A 84 -6.92 9.87 7.53
CA ARG A 84 -5.94 9.01 6.86
C ARG A 84 -6.30 7.54 6.96
N LEU A 85 -6.76 7.09 8.12
CA LEU A 85 -7.24 5.73 8.32
C LEU A 85 -8.46 5.45 7.43
N LYS A 86 -9.45 6.36 7.39
CA LYS A 86 -10.61 6.26 6.48
C LYS A 86 -10.20 6.16 5.01
N ARG A 87 -9.23 6.98 4.57
CA ARG A 87 -8.71 6.92 3.18
C ARG A 87 -7.99 5.60 2.91
N TRP A 88 -7.26 5.06 3.90
CA TRP A 88 -6.60 3.75 3.81
C TRP A 88 -7.61 2.61 3.72
N ASP A 89 -8.66 2.63 4.53
CA ASP A 89 -9.72 1.63 4.50
C ASP A 89 -10.47 1.65 3.17
N LYS A 90 -10.85 2.83 2.64
CA LYS A 90 -11.43 2.97 1.28
C LYS A 90 -10.53 2.40 0.19
N ARG A 91 -9.19 2.57 0.32
CA ARG A 91 -8.24 1.95 -0.61
C ARG A 91 -8.29 0.44 -0.51
N GLY A 92 -8.29 -0.12 0.70
CA GLY A 92 -8.36 -1.56 0.93
C GLY A 92 -9.68 -2.17 0.44
N GLU A 93 -10.79 -1.47 0.64
CA GLU A 93 -12.10 -1.81 0.11
C GLU A 93 -12.05 -1.98 -1.42
N ARG A 94 -11.53 -0.97 -2.13
CA ARG A 94 -11.37 -1.04 -3.59
C ARG A 94 -10.49 -2.21 -4.04
N ILE A 95 -9.39 -2.48 -3.33
CA ILE A 95 -8.50 -3.60 -3.65
C ILE A 95 -9.22 -4.93 -3.48
N TRP A 96 -9.90 -5.12 -2.35
CA TRP A 96 -10.60 -6.36 -2.06
C TRP A 96 -11.85 -6.56 -2.92
N SER A 97 -12.56 -5.49 -3.30
CA SER A 97 -13.65 -5.58 -4.27
C SER A 97 -13.16 -6.13 -5.62
N ASN A 98 -12.04 -5.61 -6.13
CA ASN A 98 -11.44 -6.14 -7.36
C ASN A 98 -10.98 -7.60 -7.21
N LEU A 99 -10.44 -7.98 -6.04
CA LEU A 99 -10.05 -9.37 -5.76
C LEU A 99 -11.25 -10.31 -5.67
N VAL A 100 -12.36 -9.84 -5.09
CA VAL A 100 -13.63 -10.56 -5.02
C VAL A 100 -14.21 -10.81 -6.41
N GLU A 101 -14.13 -9.84 -7.33
CA GLU A 101 -14.53 -10.02 -8.73
C GLU A 101 -13.72 -11.13 -9.41
N LEU A 102 -12.43 -11.25 -9.05
CA LEU A 102 -11.55 -12.34 -9.47
C LEU A 102 -11.81 -13.68 -8.75
N GLY A 103 -12.77 -13.69 -7.81
CA GLY A 103 -13.20 -14.89 -7.07
C GLY A 103 -12.36 -15.21 -5.84
N VAL A 104 -11.57 -14.26 -5.34
CA VAL A 104 -10.77 -14.41 -4.11
C VAL A 104 -11.62 -14.10 -2.90
N LYS A 105 -11.50 -14.92 -1.84
CA LYS A 105 -12.22 -14.72 -0.58
C LYS A 105 -11.63 -13.53 0.20
N PRO A 106 -12.45 -12.54 0.60
CA PRO A 106 -11.99 -11.42 1.41
C PRO A 106 -11.85 -11.80 2.90
N PRO A 107 -10.84 -11.26 3.61
CA PRO A 107 -10.64 -11.43 5.05
C PRO A 107 -11.84 -10.95 5.89
N LYS A 108 -11.90 -11.37 7.15
CA LYS A 108 -13.04 -11.08 8.05
C LYS A 108 -13.37 -9.58 8.14
N LYS A 109 -12.37 -8.73 8.38
CA LYS A 109 -12.53 -7.26 8.44
C LYS A 109 -13.28 -6.71 7.23
N TRP A 110 -12.92 -7.14 6.03
CA TRP A 110 -13.51 -6.62 4.79
C TRP A 110 -14.94 -7.15 4.56
N ARG A 111 -15.23 -8.40 4.97
CA ARG A 111 -16.59 -8.97 4.91
C ARG A 111 -17.57 -8.24 5.84
N GLU A 112 -17.10 -7.87 7.02
CA GLU A 112 -17.89 -7.10 7.99
C GLU A 112 -18.21 -5.71 7.45
N MET A 113 -17.23 -5.06 6.79
CA MET A 113 -17.43 -3.80 6.07
C MET A 113 -18.26 -3.91 4.78
N GLY A 114 -18.73 -5.12 4.41
CA GLY A 114 -19.64 -5.33 3.29
C GLY A 114 -18.98 -5.72 1.96
N VAL A 115 -17.65 -5.85 1.92
CA VAL A 115 -16.92 -6.24 0.70
C VAL A 115 -17.28 -7.67 0.31
N GLY A 116 -17.77 -7.83 -0.92
CA GLY A 116 -18.16 -9.11 -1.48
C GLY A 116 -19.44 -9.71 -0.91
N ARG A 117 -20.32 -8.89 -0.30
CA ARG A 117 -21.70 -9.29 -0.04
C ARG A 117 -22.49 -9.34 -1.36
N ALA A 118 -23.14 -10.46 -1.62
CA ALA A 118 -24.06 -10.59 -2.74
C ALA A 118 -25.39 -9.90 -2.45
N ARG A 119 -26.15 -9.61 -3.51
CA ARG A 119 -27.54 -9.16 -3.35
C ARG A 119 -28.37 -10.27 -2.70
N LYS A 120 -29.46 -9.89 -2.04
CA LYS A 120 -30.31 -10.82 -1.27
C LYS A 120 -30.78 -11.97 -2.18
N GLY A 121 -30.38 -13.21 -1.84
CA GLY A 121 -30.72 -14.42 -2.59
C GLY A 121 -29.63 -14.93 -3.55
N GLU A 122 -28.58 -14.15 -3.80
CA GLU A 122 -27.46 -14.55 -4.65
C GLU A 122 -26.28 -15.11 -3.84
N VAL A 123 -25.48 -15.99 -4.46
CA VAL A 123 -24.26 -16.52 -3.86
C VAL A 123 -23.11 -15.56 -4.15
N PRO A 124 -22.29 -15.17 -3.15
CA PRO A 124 -21.10 -14.34 -3.38
C PRO A 124 -20.17 -14.96 -4.43
N SER A 125 -19.55 -14.12 -5.28
CA SER A 125 -18.67 -14.55 -6.36
C SER A 125 -17.55 -15.48 -5.87
N TRP A 126 -16.96 -15.17 -4.71
CA TRP A 126 -15.90 -15.96 -4.07
C TRP A 126 -16.38 -17.30 -3.48
N LYS A 127 -17.69 -17.50 -3.33
CA LYS A 127 -18.32 -18.76 -2.89
C LYS A 127 -18.84 -19.59 -4.07
N GLY A 128 -18.77 -19.07 -5.30
CA GLY A 128 -19.24 -19.72 -6.52
C GLY A 128 -18.34 -20.87 -7.01
N ARG A 129 -18.74 -21.44 -8.16
CA ARG A 129 -18.03 -22.57 -8.81
C ARG A 129 -16.64 -22.18 -9.32
N TRP A 130 -16.43 -20.91 -9.67
CA TRP A 130 -15.19 -20.37 -10.24
C TRP A 130 -14.40 -19.51 -9.24
N ARG A 131 -14.11 -20.08 -8.06
CA ARG A 131 -13.35 -19.42 -6.98
C ARG A 131 -11.83 -19.45 -7.25
N ASN A 132 -11.10 -18.52 -6.65
CA ASN A 132 -9.63 -18.46 -6.64
C ASN A 132 -8.96 -18.53 -8.03
N ARG A 133 -9.46 -17.75 -9.01
CA ARG A 133 -8.84 -17.71 -10.36
C ARG A 133 -7.44 -17.10 -10.37
N VAL A 134 -7.04 -16.44 -9.28
CA VAL A 134 -5.72 -15.85 -9.09
C VAL A 134 -5.15 -16.34 -7.78
N LEU A 135 -3.90 -16.82 -7.81
CA LEU A 135 -3.13 -17.11 -6.60
C LEU A 135 -2.77 -15.78 -5.92
N VAL A 136 -3.39 -15.53 -4.77
CA VAL A 136 -3.05 -14.40 -3.92
C VAL A 136 -2.14 -14.92 -2.82
N ASN A 137 -0.87 -14.50 -2.86
CA ASN A 137 0.06 -14.77 -1.76
C ASN A 137 -0.20 -13.73 -0.65
N ASP A 138 -1.19 -14.01 0.20
CA ASP A 138 -1.43 -13.19 1.38
C ASP A 138 -0.42 -13.57 2.46
N SER A 139 0.31 -12.57 2.97
CA SER A 139 1.24 -12.73 4.08
C SER A 139 0.53 -12.76 5.44
N VAL A 140 -0.78 -12.53 5.48
CA VAL A 140 -1.60 -12.61 6.69
C VAL A 140 -2.25 -13.98 6.74
N ARG A 141 -1.80 -14.85 7.65
CA ARG A 141 -2.53 -16.08 7.99
C ARG A 141 -3.73 -15.68 8.84
N ASP A 142 -4.94 -16.06 8.40
CA ASP A 142 -6.16 -16.00 9.20
C ASP A 142 -6.08 -17.13 10.25
N ASP A 143 -5.33 -16.91 11.33
CA ASP A 143 -5.45 -17.71 12.57
C ASP A 143 -6.36 -16.99 13.57
#